data_AF-A0A1A0K3Y0-F1
#
_entry.id   AF-A0A1A0K3Y0-F1
#
_cell.length_a   1.000
_cell.length_b   1.000
_cell.length_c   1.000
_cell.angle_alpha   90.00
_cell.angle_beta   90.00
_cell.angle_gamma   90.00
#
_symmetry.space_group_name_H-M   'P 1'
#
loop_
_entity.id
_entity.type
_entity.pdbx_description
1 polymer ?
#
loop_
_entity_poly.entity_id
_entity_poly.type
_entity_poly.pdbx_seq_one_letter_code
_entity_poly.pdbx_strand_id
1 'polypeptide(L)'
;MNEGVISRMARVEVTKKLRAAYRVGSKKEKSAVLDRFCEIMGLSPSSARQYLMDETIGNPKVLRLDQRRIKPTTYSAESKHLLVRL
;
A
#
# COMPACT_ATOMS: atom_id res chain seq x y z
N MET A 1 11.96 1.03 18.81
CA MET A 1 11.59 0.52 17.47
C MET A 1 10.49 -0.51 17.70
N ASN A 2 9.32 -0.39 17.05
CA ASN A 2 8.19 -1.29 17.32
C ASN A 2 8.43 -2.64 16.61
N GLU A 3 8.66 -3.71 17.38
CA GLU A 3 9.01 -5.06 16.89
C GLU A 3 7.93 -5.76 16.04
N GLY A 4 6.78 -5.12 15.78
CA GLY A 4 5.70 -5.69 14.97
C GLY A 4 5.27 -4.84 13.77
N VAL A 5 5.91 -3.70 13.51
CA VAL A 5 5.44 -2.77 12.47
C VAL A 5 6.35 -2.80 11.25
N ILE A 6 5.99 -3.65 10.29
CA ILE A 6 6.68 -3.71 8.99
C ILE A 6 6.51 -2.39 8.26
N SER A 7 7.63 -1.79 7.88
CA SER A 7 7.68 -0.53 7.16
C SER A 7 6.91 -0.62 5.83
N ARG A 8 6.28 0.48 5.41
CA ARG A 8 5.50 0.52 4.17
C ARG A 8 6.33 0.08 2.94
N MET A 9 7.62 0.42 2.91
CA MET A 9 8.51 0.04 1.82
C MET A 9 8.75 -1.47 1.78
N ALA A 10 9.02 -2.08 2.94
CA ALA A 10 9.16 -3.53 3.05
C ALA A 10 7.88 -4.24 2.58
N ARG A 11 6.70 -3.72 2.91
CA ARG A 11 5.41 -4.27 2.39
C ARG A 11 5.37 -4.26 0.87
N VAL A 12 5.76 -3.15 0.24
CA VAL A 12 5.77 -3.02 -1.23
C VAL A 12 6.75 -4.01 -1.86
N GLU A 13 7.94 -4.16 -1.30
CA GLU A 13 8.97 -5.07 -1.81
C GLU A 13 8.57 -6.54 -1.70
N VAL A 14 8.05 -6.96 -0.54
CA VAL A 14 7.53 -8.32 -0.32
C VAL A 14 6.41 -8.61 -1.30
N THR A 15 5.48 -7.66 -1.48
CA THR A 15 4.36 -7.80 -2.43
C THR A 15 4.88 -7.93 -3.86
N LYS A 16 5.85 -7.12 -4.29
CA LYS A 16 6.45 -7.21 -5.64
C LYS A 16 7.07 -8.58 -5.90
N LYS A 17 7.83 -9.12 -4.95
CA LYS A 17 8.51 -10.42 -5.07
C LYS A 17 7.52 -11.57 -5.18
N LEU A 18 6.47 -11.56 -4.35
CA LEU A 18 5.52 -12.68 -4.26
C LEU A 18 4.34 -12.58 -5.25
N ARG A 19 4.05 -11.39 -5.79
CA ARG A 19 2.94 -11.18 -6.74
C ARG A 19 3.05 -12.03 -7.99
N ALA A 20 4.23 -12.13 -8.60
CA ALA A 20 4.41 -12.90 -9.83
C ALA A 20 4.10 -14.38 -9.59
N ALA A 21 4.66 -14.95 -8.53
CA ALA A 21 4.41 -16.33 -8.11
C ALA A 21 2.91 -16.57 -7.81
N TYR A 22 2.24 -15.63 -7.14
CA TYR A 22 0.82 -15.75 -6.82
C TYR A 22 -0.10 -15.67 -8.05
N ARG A 23 0.24 -14.84 -9.06
CA ARG A 23 -0.59 -14.70 -10.27
C ARG A 23 -0.50 -15.92 -11.18
N VAL A 24 0.71 -16.43 -11.38
CA VAL A 24 0.99 -17.50 -12.36
C VAL A 24 0.85 -18.90 -11.75
N GLY A 25 1.08 -19.03 -10.45
CA GLY A 25 1.19 -20.34 -9.81
C GLY A 25 -0.10 -21.18 -9.80
N SER A 26 0.07 -22.48 -9.60
CA SER A 26 -1.04 -23.42 -9.41
C SER A 26 -1.79 -23.20 -8.09
N LYS A 27 -2.94 -23.85 -7.86
CA LYS A 27 -3.71 -23.70 -6.60
C LYS A 27 -2.86 -23.96 -5.35
N LYS A 28 -1.98 -24.97 -5.38
CA LYS A 28 -1.08 -25.33 -4.27
C LYS A 28 0.03 -24.31 -4.06
N GLU A 29 0.58 -23.76 -5.14
CA GLU A 29 1.59 -22.69 -5.04
C GLU A 29 0.97 -21.40 -4.50
N LYS A 30 -0.26 -21.06 -4.92
CA LYS A 30 -0.98 -19.89 -4.42
C LYS A 30 -1.21 -19.95 -2.91
N SER A 31 -1.59 -21.11 -2.36
CA SER A 31 -1.73 -21.26 -0.91
C SER A 31 -0.39 -21.09 -0.20
N ALA A 32 0.67 -21.73 -0.69
CA ALA A 32 2.01 -21.59 -0.08
C ALA A 32 2.53 -20.14 -0.12
N VAL A 33 2.29 -19.41 -1.21
CA VAL A 33 2.64 -17.99 -1.32
C VAL A 33 1.82 -17.13 -0.35
N LEU A 34 0.53 -17.45 -0.16
CA LEU A 34 -0.31 -16.75 0.81
C LEU A 34 0.14 -16.99 2.24
N ASP A 35 0.43 -18.23 2.61
CA ASP A 35 0.86 -18.60 3.96
C ASP A 35 2.17 -17.87 4.30
N ARG A 36 3.14 -17.92 3.40
CA ARG A 36 4.42 -17.20 3.55
C ARG A 36 4.23 -15.68 3.63
N PHE A 37 3.30 -15.12 2.85
CA PHE A 37 3.00 -13.69 2.93
C PHE A 37 2.39 -13.33 4.29
N CYS A 38 1.50 -14.16 4.82
CA CYS A 38 0.88 -13.95 6.13
C CYS A 38 1.92 -14.04 7.26
N GLU A 39 2.83 -15.02 7.20
CA GLU A 39 3.94 -15.17 8.15
C GLU A 39 4.86 -13.94 8.16
N ILE A 40 5.27 -13.48 6.97
CA ILE A 40 6.15 -12.30 6.85
C ILE A 40 5.45 -11.05 7.34
N MET A 41 4.16 -10.89 7.03
CA MET A 41 3.43 -9.63 7.18
C MET A 41 2.63 -9.51 8.48
N GLY A 42 2.40 -10.62 9.17
CA GLY A 42 1.49 -10.70 10.32
C GLY A 42 0.05 -10.33 9.96
N LEU A 43 -0.36 -10.54 8.70
CA LEU A 43 -1.68 -10.16 8.18
C LEU A 43 -2.60 -11.37 8.05
N SER A 44 -3.90 -11.10 8.06
CA SER A 44 -4.90 -12.13 7.74
C SER A 44 -4.81 -12.54 6.25
N PRO A 45 -5.25 -13.76 5.90
CA PRO A 45 -5.25 -14.23 4.52
C PRO A 45 -6.07 -13.36 3.56
N SER A 46 -7.15 -12.75 4.04
CA SER A 46 -7.98 -11.84 3.24
C SER A 46 -7.23 -10.56 2.88
N SER A 47 -6.55 -9.95 3.86
CA SER A 47 -5.71 -8.79 3.63
C SER A 47 -4.52 -9.14 2.72
N ALA A 48 -3.86 -10.28 2.94
CA ALA A 48 -2.76 -10.75 2.09
C ALA A 48 -3.18 -10.88 0.61
N ARG A 49 -4.36 -11.46 0.35
CA ARG A 49 -4.93 -11.53 -1.01
C ARG A 49 -5.12 -10.16 -1.63
N GLN A 50 -5.67 -9.20 -0.86
CA GLN A 50 -5.87 -7.84 -1.34
C GLN A 50 -4.55 -7.18 -1.77
N TYR A 51 -3.47 -7.35 -0.99
CA TYR A 51 -2.14 -6.85 -1.35
C TYR A 51 -1.61 -7.49 -2.64
N LEU A 52 -1.72 -8.80 -2.78
CA LEU A 52 -1.22 -9.52 -3.95
C LEU A 52 -2.00 -9.17 -5.23
N MET A 53 -3.30 -8.89 -5.12
CA MET A 53 -4.18 -8.50 -6.24
C MET A 53 -4.16 -7.00 -6.58
N ASP A 54 -3.81 -6.11 -5.64
CA ASP A 54 -3.87 -4.66 -5.87
C ASP A 54 -2.77 -4.17 -6.83
N GLU A 55 -3.11 -3.96 -8.10
CA GLU A 55 -2.19 -3.54 -9.16
C GLU A 55 -1.51 -2.17 -8.90
N THR A 56 -2.05 -1.37 -7.99
CA THR A 56 -1.49 -0.06 -7.64
C THR A 56 -0.31 -0.14 -6.68
N ILE A 57 -0.13 -1.27 -5.97
CA ILE A 57 0.96 -1.43 -5.00
C ILE A 57 2.29 -1.47 -5.72
N GLY A 58 3.15 -0.51 -5.40
CA GLY A 58 4.51 -0.42 -5.92
C GLY A 58 4.63 0.11 -7.35
N ASN A 59 3.53 0.56 -7.95
CA ASN A 59 3.51 1.21 -9.25
C ASN A 59 3.89 2.69 -9.10
N PRO A 60 5.03 3.16 -9.64
CA PRO A 60 5.43 4.56 -9.55
C PRO A 60 4.54 5.51 -10.35
N LYS A 61 3.79 5.00 -11.35
CA LYS A 61 2.88 5.79 -12.20
C LYS A 61 1.58 6.14 -11.48
N VAL A 62 1.21 5.38 -10.44
CA VAL A 62 0.01 5.63 -9.64
C VAL A 62 0.41 6.50 -8.45
N LEU A 63 0.10 7.79 -8.54
CA LEU A 63 0.25 8.71 -7.41
C LEU A 63 -0.75 8.33 -6.31
N ARG A 64 -0.25 7.66 -5.26
CA ARG A 64 -1.03 7.47 -4.04
C ARG A 64 -1.04 8.77 -3.25
N LEU A 65 -2.11 9.54 -3.42
CA LEU A 65 -2.39 10.73 -2.64
C LEU A 65 -2.59 10.34 -1.16
N ASP A 66 -1.73 10.85 -0.27
CA ASP A 66 -1.96 10.74 1.16
C ASP A 66 -3.07 11.71 1.57
N GLN A 67 -4.30 11.21 1.65
CA GLN A 67 -5.48 11.99 2.00
C GLN A 67 -5.39 12.64 3.39
N ARG A 68 -4.49 12.18 4.27
CA ARG A 68 -4.24 12.83 5.57
C ARG A 68 -3.55 14.17 5.42
N ARG A 69 -2.70 14.30 4.38
CA ARG A 69 -1.94 15.51 4.06
C ARG A 69 -2.68 16.39 3.05
N ILE A 70 -3.50 15.77 2.20
CA ILE A 70 -4.24 16.43 1.11
C ILE A 70 -5.70 16.59 1.53
N LYS A 71 -5.94 17.19 2.70
CA LYS A 71 -7.29 17.68 2.98
C LYS A 71 -7.52 18.89 2.08
N PRO A 72 -8.68 18.99 1.38
CA PRO A 72 -8.99 20.18 0.61
C PRO A 72 -8.96 21.36 1.57
N THR A 73 -8.09 22.34 1.30
CA THR A 73 -8.07 23.55 2.09
C THR A 73 -9.35 24.30 1.79
N THR A 74 -10.08 24.70 2.83
CA THR A 74 -11.38 25.39 2.73
C THR A 74 -11.34 26.62 1.82
N TYR A 75 -10.16 27.22 1.68
CA TYR A 75 -9.90 28.39 0.84
C TYR A 75 -9.03 28.03 -0.36
N SER A 76 -9.34 28.62 -1.52
CA SER A 76 -8.48 28.59 -2.70
C SER A 76 -7.15 29.30 -2.41
N ALA A 77 -6.14 29.09 -3.25
CA ALA A 77 -4.85 29.77 -3.11
C ALA A 77 -5.01 31.30 -3.13
N GLU A 78 -5.84 31.82 -4.04
CA GLU A 78 -6.17 33.25 -4.15
C GLU A 78 -6.83 33.79 -2.88
N SER A 79 -7.82 33.07 -2.33
CA SER A 79 -8.50 33.50 -1.10
C SER A 79 -7.57 33.56 0.11
N LYS A 80 -6.54 32.70 0.18
CA LYS A 80 -5.53 32.76 1.25
C LYS A 80 -4.64 33.99 1.13
N HIS A 81 -4.26 34.38 -0.09
CA HIS A 81 -3.48 35.60 -0.32
C HIS A 81 -4.23 36.85 0.13
N LEU A 82 -5.55 36.89 -0.05
CA LEU A 82 -6.39 37.99 0.44
C LEU A 82 -6.50 38.02 1.97
N LEU A 83 -6.62 36.86 2.62
CA LEU A 83 -6.72 36.77 4.09
C LEU A 83 -5.44 37.14 4.85
N VAL A 84 -4.26 36.90 4.28
CA VAL A 84 -2.97 37.28 4.90
C VAL A 84 -2.74 38.80 4.86
N ARG A 85 -3.50 39.53 4.04
CA ARG A 85 -3.35 40.97 3.83
C ARG A 85 -4.22 41.83 4.75
N LEU A 86 -5.03 41.21 5.61
CA LEU A 86 -5.77 41.83 6.71
C LEU A 86 -4.96 41.77 8.01
#